data_AF-A0A2E4PE54-F1
#
_entry.id   AF-A0A2E4PE54-F1
#
_cell.length_a   1.000
_cell.length_b   1.000
_cell.length_c   1.000
_cell.angle_alpha   90.00
_cell.angle_beta   90.00
_cell.angle_gamma   90.00
#
_symmetry.space_group_name_H-M   'P 1'
#
loop_
_entity.id
_entity.type
_entity.pdbx_description
1 polymer ?
#
loop_
_entity_poly.entity_id
_entity_poly.type
_entity_poly.pdbx_seq_one_letter_code
_entity_poly.pdbx_strand_id
1 'polypeptide(L)'
;MKIINSKLHAALDYLTVIFLLAAPELFNLPEMTAMFTYVLACVHFLLTIITNFEFGLIKWLPFRVHGYIENIVAFALFGASFYLGSIDGVFSRNFYLIFSAIILIVFILTDFRHSKAD
;
A
#
# COMPACT_ATOMS: atom_id res chain seq x y z
N MET A 1 19.94 0.34 4.16
CA MET A 1 20.18 -1.09 3.82
C MET A 1 18.92 -1.58 3.13
N LYS A 2 19.03 -2.29 2.00
CA LYS A 2 17.87 -2.87 1.33
C LYS A 2 17.74 -4.31 1.79
N ILE A 3 16.70 -4.60 2.57
CA ILE A 3 16.52 -5.87 3.30
C ILE A 3 15.36 -6.67 2.71
N ILE A 4 14.35 -5.98 2.16
CA ILE A 4 13.17 -6.60 1.57
C ILE A 4 13.48 -6.92 0.11
N ASN A 5 13.43 -8.22 -0.22
CA ASN A 5 13.54 -8.71 -1.59
C ASN A 5 12.15 -8.76 -2.26
N SER A 6 12.13 -9.02 -3.56
CA SER A 6 10.92 -9.04 -4.38
C SER A 6 9.84 -10.00 -3.83
N LYS A 7 10.20 -11.23 -3.43
CA LYS A 7 9.28 -12.20 -2.81
C LYS A 7 8.64 -11.69 -1.53
N LEU A 8 9.45 -11.14 -0.62
CA LEU A 8 8.95 -10.62 0.65
C LEU A 8 8.06 -9.41 0.44
N HIS A 9 8.43 -8.51 -0.47
CA HIS A 9 7.61 -7.36 -0.83
C HIS A 9 6.25 -7.80 -1.39
N ALA A 10 6.24 -8.77 -2.31
CA ALA A 10 5.00 -9.31 -2.86
C ALA A 10 4.10 -9.92 -1.77
N ALA A 11 4.67 -10.58 -0.75
CA ALA A 11 3.90 -11.07 0.39
C ALA A 11 3.32 -9.93 1.25
N LEU A 12 4.10 -8.87 1.48
CA LEU A 12 3.66 -7.67 2.22
C LEU A 12 2.53 -6.95 1.48
N ASP A 13 2.56 -6.93 0.16
CA ASP A 13 1.50 -6.38 -0.68
C ASP A 13 0.17 -7.12 -0.48
N TYR A 14 0.16 -8.45 -0.59
CA TYR A 14 -1.05 -9.22 -0.35
C TYR A 14 -1.55 -9.08 1.10
N LEU A 15 -0.64 -9.02 2.07
CA LEU A 15 -1.01 -8.77 3.46
C LEU A 15 -1.63 -7.39 3.65
N THR A 16 -1.08 -6.38 2.97
CA THR A 16 -1.61 -5.01 2.95
C THR A 16 -3.03 -4.97 2.39
N VAL A 17 -3.30 -5.68 1.28
CA VAL A 17 -4.66 -5.79 0.71
C VAL A 17 -5.63 -6.41 1.72
N ILE A 18 -5.26 -7.53 2.34
CA ILE A 18 -6.11 -8.20 3.34
C ILE A 18 -6.38 -7.27 4.52
N PHE A 19 -5.34 -6.58 5.01
CA PHE A 19 -5.47 -5.61 6.08
C PHE A 19 -6.42 -4.47 5.70
N LEU A 20 -6.28 -3.88 4.51
CA LEU A 20 -7.14 -2.79 4.05
C LEU A 20 -8.58 -3.22 3.85
N LEU A 21 -8.84 -4.44 3.37
CA LEU A 21 -10.20 -4.98 3.26
C LEU A 21 -10.85 -5.19 4.63
N ALA A 22 -10.07 -5.61 5.63
CA ALA A 22 -10.57 -5.89 6.97
C ALA A 22 -10.65 -4.63 7.86
N ALA A 23 -9.82 -3.62 7.61
CA ALA A 23 -9.67 -2.45 8.47
C ALA A 23 -10.98 -1.65 8.70
N PRO A 24 -11.83 -1.40 7.68
CA PRO A 24 -13.12 -0.72 7.89
C PRO A 24 -13.97 -1.34 8.99
N GLU A 25 -14.11 -2.67 8.98
CA GLU A 25 -14.91 -3.41 9.96
C GLU A 25 -14.16 -3.56 11.30
N LEU A 26 -12.89 -3.94 11.26
CA LEU A 26 -12.10 -4.19 12.49
C LEU A 26 -11.93 -2.94 13.35
N PHE A 27 -11.84 -1.77 12.73
CA PHE A 27 -11.63 -0.50 13.43
C PHE A 27 -12.88 0.37 13.47
N ASN A 28 -14.03 -0.09 12.93
CA ASN A 28 -15.24 0.70 12.75
C ASN A 28 -14.93 2.07 12.10
N LEU A 29 -14.27 2.04 10.94
CA LEU A 29 -13.84 3.27 10.27
C LEU A 29 -15.06 4.12 9.88
N PRO A 30 -14.99 5.45 10.04
CA PRO A 30 -16.03 6.35 9.56
C PRO A 30 -16.25 6.22 8.04
N GLU A 31 -17.44 6.56 7.57
CA GLU A 31 -17.91 6.25 6.20
C GLU A 31 -16.95 6.67 5.09
N MET A 32 -16.45 7.92 5.13
CA MET A 32 -15.56 8.44 4.07
C MET A 32 -14.21 7.71 4.08
N THR A 33 -13.67 7.49 5.26
CA THR A 33 -12.42 6.76 5.51
C THR A 33 -12.54 5.30 5.10
N ALA A 34 -13.64 4.64 5.44
CA ALA A 34 -13.94 3.26 5.04
C ALA A 34 -13.98 3.12 3.51
N MET A 35 -14.71 4.01 2.84
CA MET A 35 -14.79 4.03 1.37
C MET A 35 -13.40 4.20 0.72
N PHE A 36 -12.60 5.17 1.20
CA PHE A 36 -11.23 5.36 0.73
C PHE A 36 -10.36 4.12 0.95
N THR A 37 -10.53 3.45 2.08
CA THR A 37 -9.75 2.26 2.45
C THR A 37 -10.10 1.08 1.53
N TYR A 38 -11.38 0.86 1.21
CA TYR A 38 -11.80 -0.17 0.25
C TYR A 38 -11.30 0.11 -1.17
N VAL A 39 -11.39 1.36 -1.63
CA VAL A 39 -10.86 1.74 -2.95
C VAL A 39 -9.36 1.51 -3.01
N LEU A 40 -8.64 1.89 -1.96
CA LEU A 40 -7.20 1.65 -1.86
C LEU A 40 -6.87 0.16 -1.88
N ALA A 41 -7.64 -0.68 -1.18
CA ALA A 41 -7.46 -2.12 -1.20
C ALA A 41 -7.59 -2.71 -2.61
N CYS A 42 -8.63 -2.31 -3.35
CA CYS A 42 -8.86 -2.75 -4.72
C CYS A 42 -7.74 -2.30 -5.67
N VAL A 43 -7.34 -1.03 -5.60
CA VAL A 43 -6.28 -0.49 -6.46
C VAL A 43 -4.94 -1.14 -6.13
N HIS A 44 -4.62 -1.32 -4.84
CA HIS A 44 -3.38 -1.99 -4.41
C HIS A 44 -3.36 -3.44 -4.87
N PHE A 45 -4.47 -4.18 -4.73
CA PHE A 45 -4.58 -5.54 -5.23
C PHE A 45 -4.34 -5.64 -6.74
N LEU A 46 -4.99 -4.76 -7.52
CA LEU A 46 -4.79 -4.71 -8.96
C LEU A 46 -3.32 -4.44 -9.31
N LEU A 47 -2.69 -3.49 -8.62
CA LEU A 47 -1.26 -3.18 -8.79
C LEU A 47 -0.38 -4.40 -8.46
N THR A 48 -0.64 -5.06 -7.35
CA THR A 48 0.08 -6.28 -6.90
C THR A 48 -0.03 -7.40 -7.94
N ILE A 49 -1.22 -7.73 -8.42
CA ILE A 49 -1.38 -8.86 -9.36
C ILE A 49 -0.77 -8.56 -10.73
N ILE A 50 -0.70 -7.30 -11.16
CA ILE A 50 -0.09 -6.91 -12.45
C ILE A 50 1.42 -6.66 -12.37
N THR A 51 2.02 -6.73 -11.18
CA THR A 51 3.45 -6.43 -10.98
C THR A 51 4.33 -7.62 -11.32
N ASN A 52 5.42 -7.37 -12.03
CA ASN A 52 6.43 -8.36 -12.39
C ASN A 52 7.36 -8.68 -11.20
N PHE A 53 6.83 -9.42 -10.23
CA PHE A 53 7.56 -10.03 -9.11
C PHE A 53 7.13 -11.50 -8.89
N GLU A 54 7.71 -12.19 -7.90
CA GLU A 54 7.51 -13.63 -7.70
C GLU A 54 6.06 -14.07 -7.50
N PHE A 55 5.20 -13.25 -6.87
CA PHE A 55 3.78 -13.57 -6.66
C PHE A 55 2.82 -12.74 -7.52
N GLY A 56 3.32 -12.16 -8.61
CA GLY A 56 2.52 -11.46 -9.60
C GLY A 56 1.84 -12.44 -10.53
N LEU A 57 0.56 -12.21 -10.83
CA LEU A 57 -0.22 -13.08 -11.70
C LEU A 57 -0.03 -12.71 -13.18
N ILE A 58 -0.04 -11.42 -13.46
CA ILE A 58 0.09 -10.84 -14.80
C ILE A 58 1.34 -9.98 -14.78
N LYS A 59 2.49 -10.47 -15.25
CA LYS A 59 3.79 -9.80 -15.09
C LYS A 59 4.00 -8.63 -16.08
N TRP A 60 3.04 -7.71 -16.16
CA TRP A 60 3.03 -6.62 -17.13
C TRP A 60 3.78 -5.38 -16.63
N LEU A 61 3.63 -5.03 -15.34
CA LEU A 61 4.22 -3.83 -14.76
C LEU A 61 5.60 -4.13 -14.16
N PRO A 62 6.70 -3.48 -14.61
CA PRO A 62 8.02 -3.73 -14.03
C PRO A 62 8.08 -3.40 -12.54
N PHE A 63 8.76 -4.22 -11.74
CA PHE A 63 8.85 -4.03 -10.29
C PHE A 63 9.47 -2.67 -9.87
N ARG A 64 10.35 -2.11 -10.71
CA ARG A 64 10.86 -0.73 -10.51
C ARG A 64 9.75 0.32 -10.60
N VAL A 65 8.81 0.14 -11.52
CA VAL A 65 7.67 1.05 -11.70
C VAL A 65 6.70 0.93 -10.53
N HIS A 66 6.46 -0.29 -10.04
CA HIS A 66 5.71 -0.51 -8.79
C HIS A 66 6.29 0.33 -7.64
N GLY A 67 7.60 0.26 -7.40
CA GLY A 67 8.24 1.06 -6.34
C GLY A 67 8.07 2.57 -6.50
N TYR A 68 8.11 3.10 -7.73
CA TYR A 68 7.81 4.51 -7.96
C TYR A 68 6.36 4.88 -7.61
N ILE A 69 5.41 4.01 -7.97
CA ILE A 69 3.99 4.18 -7.64
C ILE A 69 3.81 4.14 -6.11
N GLU A 70 4.41 3.16 -5.44
CA GLU A 70 4.35 3.03 -3.97
C GLU A 70 4.86 4.30 -3.26
N ASN A 71 5.98 4.87 -3.71
CA ASN A 71 6.49 6.11 -3.15
C ASN A 71 5.51 7.29 -3.35
N ILE A 72 4.91 7.43 -4.53
CA ILE A 72 3.88 8.46 -4.78
C ILE A 72 2.67 8.23 -3.88
N VAL A 73 2.22 6.98 -3.76
CA VAL A 73 1.09 6.59 -2.90
C VAL A 73 1.40 6.91 -1.43
N ALA A 74 2.60 6.64 -0.93
CA ALA A 74 2.98 6.97 0.44
C ALA A 74 2.79 8.46 0.76
N PHE A 75 3.25 9.36 -0.13
CA PHE A 75 3.04 10.80 0.02
C PHE A 75 1.57 11.22 -0.19
N ALA A 76 0.86 10.58 -1.11
CA ALA A 76 -0.57 10.82 -1.31
C ALA A 76 -1.38 10.45 -0.06
N LEU A 77 -1.06 9.31 0.59
CA LEU A 77 -1.67 8.88 1.85
C LEU A 77 -1.35 9.84 2.99
N PHE A 78 -0.13 10.38 3.03
CA PHE A 78 0.23 11.43 3.98
C PHE A 78 -0.68 12.66 3.81
N GLY A 79 -0.88 13.14 2.58
CA GLY A 79 -1.81 14.24 2.31
C GLY A 79 -3.27 13.87 2.63
N ALA A 80 -3.71 12.68 2.22
CA ALA A 80 -5.05 12.16 2.46
C ALA A 80 -5.36 12.04 3.96
N SER A 81 -4.36 11.79 4.80
CA SER A 81 -4.54 11.73 6.25
C SER A 81 -5.11 13.02 6.83
N PHE A 82 -4.63 14.19 6.39
CA PHE A 82 -5.12 15.47 6.88
C PHE A 82 -6.50 15.81 6.31
N TYR A 83 -6.76 15.40 5.06
CA TYR A 83 -8.05 15.56 4.43
C TYR A 83 -9.13 14.69 5.08
N LEU A 84 -8.91 13.39 5.22
CA LEU A 84 -9.83 12.50 5.94
C LEU A 84 -9.91 12.87 7.41
N GLY A 85 -8.82 13.36 7.99
CA GLY A 85 -8.78 13.89 9.34
C GLY A 85 -9.69 15.09 9.59
N SER A 86 -9.91 15.94 8.59
CA SER A 86 -10.81 17.10 8.71
C SER A 86 -12.29 16.73 8.52
N ILE A 87 -12.57 15.60 7.86
CA ILE A 87 -13.93 15.10 7.60
C ILE A 87 -14.39 14.14 8.70
N ASP A 88 -13.58 13.11 8.97
CA ASP A 88 -13.91 11.97 9.83
C ASP A 88 -13.17 12.01 11.19
N GLY A 89 -12.38 13.06 11.42
CA GLY A 89 -11.75 13.35 12.70
C GLY A 89 -10.39 12.69 12.93
N VAL A 90 -9.91 12.84 14.16
CA VAL A 90 -8.51 12.53 14.54
C VAL A 90 -8.15 11.05 14.35
N PHE A 91 -9.12 10.14 14.51
CA PHE A 91 -8.88 8.71 14.32
C PHE A 91 -8.47 8.40 12.87
N SER A 92 -9.24 8.88 11.89
CA SER A 92 -8.95 8.69 10.46
C SER A 92 -7.63 9.33 10.04
N ARG A 93 -7.32 10.52 10.58
CA ARG A 93 -6.02 11.17 10.37
C ARG A 93 -4.88 10.25 10.83
N ASN A 94 -4.96 9.77 12.07
CA ASN A 94 -3.89 8.97 12.65
C ASN A 94 -3.76 7.62 11.94
N PHE A 95 -4.88 6.99 11.55
CA PHE A 95 -4.88 5.76 10.76
C PHE A 95 -4.10 5.92 9.46
N TYR A 96 -4.43 6.92 8.64
CA TYR A 96 -3.75 7.17 7.37
C TYR A 96 -2.32 7.70 7.53
N LEU A 97 -2.01 8.48 8.59
CA LEU A 97 -0.64 8.90 8.89
C LEU A 97 0.25 7.71 9.21
N ILE A 98 -0.21 6.82 10.09
CA ILE A 98 0.54 5.61 10.47
C ILE A 98 0.72 4.71 9.25
N PHE A 99 -0.36 4.50 8.50
CA PHE A 99 -0.32 3.65 7.31
C PHE A 99 0.63 4.21 6.24
N SER A 100 0.59 5.52 5.96
CA SER A 100 1.55 6.21 5.09
C SER A 100 3.00 5.99 5.53
N ALA A 101 3.29 6.12 6.84
CA ALA A 101 4.63 5.89 7.36
C ALA A 101 5.08 4.44 7.18
N ILE A 102 4.19 3.46 7.40
CA ILE A 102 4.50 2.03 7.20
C ILE A 102 4.84 1.76 5.73
N ILE A 103 4.03 2.23 4.78
CA ILE A 103 4.31 2.06 3.34
C ILE A 103 5.63 2.72 2.96
N LEU A 104 5.92 3.94 3.45
CA LEU A 104 7.19 4.60 3.18
C LEU A 104 8.40 3.82 3.73
N ILE A 105 8.26 3.20 4.91
CA ILE A 105 9.30 2.34 5.50
C ILE A 105 9.51 1.10 4.61
N VAL A 106 8.44 0.45 4.16
CA VAL A 106 8.53 -0.72 3.25
C VAL A 106 9.24 -0.32 1.96
N PHE A 107 8.87 0.80 1.35
CA PHE A 107 9.54 1.35 0.17
C PHE A 107 11.04 1.55 0.40
N ILE A 108 11.44 2.24 1.47
CA ILE A 108 12.86 2.52 1.79
C ILE A 108 13.66 1.22 1.97
N LEU A 109 13.05 0.20 2.57
CA LEU A 109 13.71 -1.08 2.87
C LEU A 109 13.72 -2.05 1.69
N THR A 110 12.98 -1.79 0.61
CA THR A 110 12.84 -2.69 -0.54
C THR A 110 13.91 -2.49 -1.61
N ASP A 111 14.47 -3.59 -2.14
CA ASP A 111 15.31 -3.53 -3.35
C ASP A 111 14.50 -3.73 -4.63
N PHE A 112 14.05 -2.64 -5.24
CA PHE A 112 13.35 -2.68 -6.53
C PHE A 112 14.24 -2.99 -7.75
N ARG A 113 15.56 -3.16 -7.58
CA ARG A 113 16.47 -3.32 -8.73
C ARG A 113 16.40 -4.69 -9.38
N HIS A 114 16.06 -5.73 -8.62
CA HIS A 114 16.05 -7.12 -9.07
C HIS A 114 14.71 -7.75 -8.74
N SER A 115 14.01 -8.19 -9.78
CA SER A 115 12.91 -9.13 -9.65
C SER A 115 13.46 -10.52 -9.95
N LYS A 116 13.14 -11.52 -9.12
CA LYS A 116 13.53 -12.93 -9.38
C LYS A 116 12.65 -13.59 -10.45
N ALA A 117 11.74 -12.85 -11.06
CA ALA A 117 10.96 -13.30 -12.20
C ALA A 117 11.75 -13.32 -13.52
N ASP A 118 12.99 -12.80 -13.52
CA ASP A 118 13.94 -12.76 -14.64
C ASP A 118 14.83 -14.02 -14.69
#